data_AF-A0A259NE89-F1
#
_entry.id   AF-A0A259NE89-F1
#
_cell.length_a   1.000
_cell.length_b   1.000
_cell.length_c   1.000
_cell.angle_alpha   90.00
_cell.angle_beta   90.00
_cell.angle_gamma   90.00
#
_symmetry.space_group_name_H-M   'P 1'
#
loop_
_entity.id
_entity.type
_entity.pdbx_description
1 polymer ?
#
loop_
_entity_poly.entity_id
_entity_poly.type
_entity_poly.pdbx_seq_one_letter_code
_entity_poly.pdbx_strand_id
1 'polypeptide(L)' 'MNYQHQYVDGTTVHFPLGKVVCIGRNYAEHAAELNNPVPTEPLLFIKPGSCVVPLEGGFVIPEDRGSVHYEA' A
#
# COMPACT_ATOMS: atom_id res chain seq x y z
N MET A 1 7.53 16.01 0.96
CA MET A 1 8.57 15.19 0.31
C MET A 1 7.93 14.50 -0.87
N ASN A 2 8.54 14.58 -2.06
CA ASN A 2 8.05 13.86 -3.23
C ASN A 2 8.72 12.49 -3.26
N TYR A 3 7.92 11.43 -3.35
CA TYR A 3 8.44 10.08 -3.53
C TYR A 3 9.13 9.94 -4.89
N GLN A 4 10.25 9.21 -4.92
CA GLN A 4 10.99 8.84 -6.12
C GLN A 4 11.27 7.33 -6.08
N HIS A 5 10.97 6.62 -7.16
CA HIS A 5 11.29 5.21 -7.27
C HIS A 5 12.81 4.99 -7.20
N GLN A 6 13.24 4.04 -6.38
CA GLN A 6 14.63 3.63 -6.21
C GLN A 6 14.74 2.10 -6.25
N TYR A 7 15.87 1.62 -6.76
CA TYR A 7 16.29 0.23 -6.57
C TYR A 7 16.82 0.03 -5.15
N VAL A 8 17.03 -1.24 -4.76
CA VAL A 8 17.53 -1.61 -3.42
C VAL A 8 18.92 -1.03 -3.14
N ASP A 9 19.72 -0.77 -4.18
CA ASP A 9 21.04 -0.13 -4.07
C ASP A 9 20.99 1.41 -4.00
N GLY A 10 19.78 2.00 -3.98
CA GLY A 10 19.55 3.44 -3.95
C GLY A 10 19.55 4.12 -5.33
N THR A 11 19.85 3.39 -6.41
CA THR A 11 19.83 3.95 -7.76
C THR A 11 18.41 4.38 -8.14
N THR A 12 18.27 5.58 -8.71
CA THR A 12 16.97 6.11 -9.11
C THR A 12 16.40 5.37 -10.33
N VAL A 13 15.11 5.05 -10.26
CA VAL A 13 14.35 4.49 -11.39
C VAL A 13 13.70 5.65 -12.16
N HIS A 14 13.82 5.65 -13.49
CA HIS A 14 13.31 6.74 -14.35
C HIS A 14 11.85 6.59 -14.81
N PHE A 15 11.13 5.57 -14.33
CA PHE A 15 9.71 5.42 -14.64
C PHE A 15 8.86 6.40 -13.82
N PRO A 16 7.81 6.98 -14.41
CA PRO A 16 6.92 7.89 -13.70
C PRO A 16 6.05 7.14 -12.69
N LEU A 17 5.77 7.77 -11.55
CA LEU A 17 4.77 7.28 -10.61
C LEU A 17 3.37 7.53 -11.18
N GLY A 18 2.68 6.47 -11.57
CA GLY A 18 1.28 6.52 -11.99
C GLY A 18 0.33 6.29 -10.81
N LYS A 19 0.06 5.02 -10.54
CA LYS A 19 -0.88 4.57 -9.51
C LYS A 19 -0.37 3.28 -8.87
N VAL A 20 -0.86 2.98 -7.67
CA VAL A 20 -0.63 1.69 -7.01
C VAL A 20 -1.90 0.86 -7.15
N VAL A 21 -1.80 -0.28 -7.82
CA VAL A 21 -2.89 -1.26 -7.92
C VAL A 21 -2.69 -2.27 -6.80
N CYS A 22 -3.71 -2.47 -5.99
CA CYS A 22 -3.68 -3.32 -4.80
C CYS A 22 -4.69 -4.46 -4.93
N ILE A 23 -4.44 -5.56 -4.23
CA ILE A 23 -5.34 -6.70 -4.12
C ILE A 23 -5.70 -6.92 -2.66
N GLY A 24 -7.00 -6.95 -2.36
CA GLY A 24 -7.51 -7.24 -1.02
C GLY A 24 -7.70 -8.74 -0.81
N ARG A 25 -7.54 -9.18 0.43
CA ARG A 25 -7.82 -10.57 0.88
C ARG A 25 -7.08 -11.64 0.06
N ASN A 26 -5.83 -11.37 -0.30
CA ASN A 26 -5.00 -12.29 -1.07
C ASN A 26 -4.28 -13.35 -0.22
N TYR A 27 -4.55 -13.39 1.09
CA TYR A 27 -4.05 -14.38 2.05
C TYR A 27 -5.24 -14.96 2.81
N ALA A 28 -5.33 -16.30 2.86
CA ALA A 28 -6.48 -16.99 3.44
C ALA A 28 -6.64 -16.71 4.94
N GLU A 29 -5.53 -16.67 5.68
CA GLU A 29 -5.52 -16.36 7.11
C GLU A 29 -6.02 -14.93 7.37
N HIS A 30 -5.55 -13.95 6.58
CA HIS A 30 -6.01 -12.56 6.69
C HIS A 30 -7.51 -12.39 6.34
N ALA A 31 -8.03 -13.15 5.37
CA ALA A 31 -9.48 -13.16 5.13
C ALA A 31 -10.26 -13.67 6.37
N ALA A 32 -9.73 -14.69 7.05
CA ALA A 32 -10.35 -15.28 8.23
C ALA A 32 -10.33 -14.37 9.47
N GLU A 33 -9.33 -13.49 9.63
CA GLU A 33 -9.21 -12.55 10.78
C GLU A 33 -10.49 -11.74 11.03
N LEU A 34 -11.17 -11.35 9.96
CA LEU A 34 -12.41 -10.57 10.00
C LEU A 34 -13.64 -11.42 9.59
N ASN A 35 -13.53 -12.75 9.66
CA ASN A 35 -14.55 -13.71 9.23
C ASN A 35 -15.06 -13.48 7.80
N ASN A 36 -14.17 -13.09 6.88
CA ASN A 36 -14.52 -12.92 5.48
C ASN A 36 -14.31 -14.23 4.70
N PRO A 37 -15.13 -14.49 3.66
CA PRO A 37 -14.84 -15.57 2.71
C PRO A 37 -13.61 -15.24 1.87
N VAL A 38 -12.89 -16.27 1.45
CA VAL A 38 -11.86 -16.14 0.42
C VAL A 38 -12.54 -15.74 -0.90
N PRO A 39 -12.13 -14.64 -1.55
CA PRO A 39 -12.76 -14.20 -2.80
C PRO A 39 -12.62 -15.24 -3.91
N THR A 40 -13.67 -15.40 -4.73
CA THR A 40 -13.64 -16.24 -5.94
C THR A 40 -12.99 -15.53 -7.14
N GLU A 41 -12.87 -14.21 -7.05
CA GLU A 41 -12.21 -13.34 -8.03
C GLU A 41 -11.34 -12.29 -7.30
N PRO A 42 -10.26 -11.76 -7.91
CA PRO A 42 -9.41 -10.76 -7.27
C PRO A 42 -10.16 -9.49 -6.87
N LEU A 43 -10.13 -9.13 -5.58
CA LEU A 43 -10.66 -7.86 -5.10
C LEU A 43 -9.63 -6.75 -5.34
N LEU A 44 -9.78 -6.01 -6.43
CA LEU A 44 -8.85 -4.96 -6.82
C LEU A 44 -9.29 -3.57 -6.33
N PHE A 45 -8.32 -2.77 -5.90
CA PHE A 45 -8.51 -1.35 -5.61
C PHE A 45 -7.26 -0.54 -5.99
N ILE A 46 -7.38 0.78 -6.03
CA ILE A 46 -6.30 1.68 -6.45
C ILE A 46 -6.02 2.68 -5.36
N LYS A 47 -4.73 2.95 -5.11
CA LYS A 47 -4.29 4.16 -4.41
C LYS A 47 -3.67 5.14 -5.43
N PRO A 48 -3.99 6.45 -5.35
CA PRO A 48 -3.42 7.44 -6.25
C PRO A 48 -1.92 7.59 -6.00
N GLY A 49 -1.13 7.98 -7.01
CA GLY A 49 0.32 8.19 -6.84
C GLY A 49 0.67 9.16 -5.70
N SER A 50 -0.21 10.12 -5.39
CA SER A 50 -0.06 11.04 -4.26
C SER A 50 -0.04 10.39 -2.88
N CYS A 51 -0.41 9.11 -2.75
CA CYS A 51 -0.37 8.41 -1.46
C CYS A 51 1.01 7.79 -1.15
N VAL A 52 1.91 7.72 -2.13
CA VAL A 52 3.19 7.04 -1.96
C VAL A 52 4.18 8.00 -1.33
N VAL A 53 4.84 7.56 -0.26
CA VAL A 53 5.85 8.32 0.48
C VAL A 53 7.08 7.43 0.71
N PRO A 54 8.28 8.01 0.88
CA PRO A 54 9.45 7.26 1.32
C PRO A 54 9.18 6.59 2.68
N LEU A 55 9.62 5.34 2.83
CA LEU A 55 9.59 4.65 4.12
C LEU A 55 10.74 5.12 5.03
N GLU A 56 11.89 5.41 4.43
CA GLU A 56 13.05 5.97 5.13
C GLU A 56 12.71 7.36 5.73
N GLY A 57 13.15 7.59 6.97
CA GLY A 57 12.82 8.81 7.71
C GLY A 57 11.42 8.82 8.32
N GLY A 58 10.60 7.81 8.05
CA GLY A 58 9.25 7.67 8.56
C GLY A 58 8.22 8.58 7.86
N PHE A 59 6.95 8.40 8.23
CA PHE A 59 5.82 9.16 7.70
C PHE A 59 4.80 9.44 8.80
N VAL A 60 3.92 10.41 8.55
CA VAL A 60 2.89 10.84 9.51
C VAL A 60 1.63 10.01 9.33
N ILE A 61 1.07 9.53 10.44
CA ILE A 61 -0.23 8.86 10.47
C ILE A 61 -1.30 9.89 10.89
N PRO A 62 -2.43 10.02 10.17
CA PRO A 62 -3.51 10.92 10.58
C PRO A 62 -4.11 10.52 11.93
N GLU A 63 -4.23 11.47 12.85
CA GLU A 63 -4.76 11.25 14.21
C GLU A 63 -6.26 11.58 14.33
N ASP A 64 -6.82 12.30 13.35
CA ASP A 64 -8.20 12.80 13.34
C ASP A 64 -9.20 11.89 12.59
N ARG A 65 -8.75 10.70 12.13
CA ARG A 65 -9.54 9.80 11.25
C ARG A 65 -9.85 8.42 11.84
N GLY A 66 -9.64 8.24 13.14
CA GLY A 66 -9.81 6.95 13.81
C GLY A 66 -8.56 6.09 13.74
N SER A 67 -8.70 4.78 13.99
CA SER A 67 -7.57 3.86 13.98
C SER A 67 -7.01 3.66 12.57
N VAL A 68 -5.69 3.77 12.44
CA VAL A 68 -4.96 3.45 11.20
C VAL A 68 -4.24 2.13 11.38
N HIS A 69 -4.57 1.16 10.54
CA HIS A 69 -4.07 -0.20 10.63
C HIS A 69 -2.95 -0.43 9.61
N TYR A 70 -1.98 -1.26 9.97
CA TYR A 70 -0.87 -1.65 9.10
C TYR A 70 -1.21 -2.94 8.33
N GLU A 71 -0.92 -2.96 7.04
CA GLU A 71 -1.01 -4.13 6.15
C GLU A 71 0.32 -4.23 5.38
N ALA A 72 0.98 -5.39 5.44
CA ALA A 72 2.30 -5.67 4.86
C ALA A 72 2.22 -6.36 3.50
#